data_AF-A0A2K2AST8-F1
#
_entry.id   AF-A0A2K2AST8-F1
#
_cell.length_a   1.000
_cell.length_b   1.000
_cell.length_c   1.000
_cell.angle_alpha   90.00
_cell.angle_beta   90.00
_cell.angle_gamma   90.00
#
_symmetry.space_group_name_H-M   'P 1'
#
loop_
_entity.id
_entity.type
_entity.pdbx_description
1 polymer ?
#
loop_
_entity_poly.entity_id
_entity_poly.type
_entity_poly.pdbx_seq_one_letter_code
_entity_poly.pdbx_strand_id
1 'polypeptide(L)'
;MLNANFIIFVYLHQVSSVVVKITAICPISLLERVSDLLRWQQRYPSFNLPWKQNSFPLFSDSSPLYHTLKKPEPLTLQEEHDLQLGQERLWKLCEKSVQANIPLTVDAEKTAIQPAIDYLTYSAAIKYNKDDNPIVYGTIQAYLKDAKERLLLATKAADKMRVPMGFKVVRGAYMSSESKLASALGYDSPIHNSIQETHACYNDCASFMLEKIANSSDAVILATHNVESGRLAATKALDLGIRKGNPKLEFAQLYGMSDALSFGLSNAGFLVSKYMPYGPVEKVIPYLLRRAEENRGLLSTSSIDKELMRKELKRRLKAAIF
;
A
#
# COMPACT_ATOMS: atom_id res chain seq x y z
N MET A 1 -26.14 7.31 -4.62
CA MET A 1 -24.89 8.04 -4.87
C MET A 1 -23.88 7.62 -3.82
N LEU A 2 -22.74 7.07 -4.23
CA LEU A 2 -21.65 6.72 -3.31
C LEU A 2 -21.03 8.03 -2.79
N ASN A 3 -21.30 8.39 -1.53
CA ASN A 3 -20.50 9.37 -0.76
C ASN A 3 -19.14 8.74 -0.38
N ALA A 4 -18.43 8.18 -1.36
CA ALA A 4 -17.16 7.52 -1.14
C ALA A 4 -16.03 8.55 -1.26
N ASN A 5 -15.23 8.68 -0.20
CA ASN A 5 -13.99 9.44 -0.22
C ASN A 5 -12.99 8.68 -1.09
N PHE A 6 -12.66 9.21 -2.25
CA PHE A 6 -11.60 8.66 -3.09
C PHE A 6 -10.30 9.40 -2.82
N ILE A 7 -9.21 8.65 -2.79
CA ILE A 7 -7.89 9.24 -2.97
C ILE A 7 -7.43 8.81 -4.35
N ILE A 8 -6.81 9.69 -5.12
CA ILE A 8 -6.51 9.44 -6.53
C ILE A 8 -5.01 9.62 -6.73
N PHE A 9 -4.36 8.69 -7.42
CA PHE A 9 -3.02 8.92 -7.96
C PHE A 9 -3.14 9.52 -9.36
N VAL A 10 -2.43 10.61 -9.60
CA VAL A 10 -2.49 11.35 -10.86
C VAL A 10 -1.11 11.35 -11.51
N TYR A 11 -1.02 10.85 -12.75
CA TYR A 11 0.03 11.23 -13.71
C TYR A 11 -0.20 12.67 -14.12
N LEU A 12 0.85 13.41 -14.47
CA LEU A 12 0.86 14.75 -15.09
C LEU A 12 -0.34 15.05 -16.05
N HIS A 13 -1.58 15.21 -15.53
CA HIS A 13 -2.89 15.34 -16.21
C HIS A 13 -3.76 14.09 -16.52
N GLN A 14 -3.43 12.86 -16.08
CA GLN A 14 -4.30 11.67 -16.22
C GLN A 14 -4.32 10.79 -14.95
N VAL A 15 -5.43 10.11 -14.67
CA VAL A 15 -5.53 9.22 -13.50
C VAL A 15 -4.70 7.96 -13.73
N SER A 16 -3.69 7.75 -12.88
CA SER A 16 -2.81 6.57 -12.91
C SER A 16 -3.44 5.36 -12.25
N SER A 17 -4.02 5.58 -11.07
CA SER A 17 -4.74 4.58 -10.30
C SER A 17 -5.69 5.28 -9.33
N VAL A 18 -6.76 4.58 -8.96
CA VAL A 18 -7.70 5.02 -7.93
C VAL A 18 -7.32 4.34 -6.62
N VAL A 19 -7.44 5.05 -5.51
CA VAL A 19 -7.16 4.52 -4.18
C VAL A 19 -8.43 4.48 -3.35
N VAL A 20 -8.66 3.34 -2.72
CA VAL A 20 -9.78 3.13 -1.80
C VAL A 20 -9.27 2.77 -0.41
N LYS A 21 -9.91 3.34 0.60
CA LYS A 21 -9.82 2.86 1.98
C LYS A 21 -11.03 1.97 2.26
N ILE A 22 -10.80 0.76 2.72
CA ILE A 22 -11.91 -0.16 3.05
C ILE A 22 -12.77 0.41 4.18
N THR A 23 -12.17 1.17 5.10
CA THR A 23 -12.90 1.90 6.16
C THR A 23 -13.87 2.97 5.63
N ALA A 24 -13.77 3.37 4.36
CA ALA A 24 -14.75 4.26 3.72
C ALA A 24 -16.00 3.52 3.20
N ILE A 25 -15.95 2.18 3.10
CA ILE A 25 -17.04 1.36 2.53
C ILE A 25 -17.50 0.23 3.47
N CYS A 26 -16.80 0.02 4.59
CA CYS A 26 -17.10 -0.96 5.64
C CYS A 26 -16.82 -0.35 7.03
N PRO A 27 -17.70 -0.56 8.03
CA PRO A 27 -17.50 -0.03 9.38
C PRO A 27 -16.21 -0.54 10.04
N ILE A 28 -15.49 0.34 10.73
CA ILE A 28 -14.22 0.00 11.41
C ILE A 28 -14.43 -1.13 12.43
N SER A 29 -15.48 -1.05 13.25
CA SER A 29 -15.80 -2.07 14.26
C SER A 29 -15.99 -3.47 13.64
N LEU A 30 -16.62 -3.54 12.46
CA LEU A 30 -16.77 -4.80 11.74
C LEU A 30 -15.42 -5.31 11.22
N LEU A 31 -14.58 -4.44 10.68
CA LEU A 31 -13.23 -4.81 10.22
C LEU A 31 -12.33 -5.29 11.36
N GLU A 32 -12.47 -4.73 12.57
CA GLU A 32 -11.78 -5.20 13.77
C GLU A 32 -12.22 -6.64 14.10
N ARG A 33 -13.54 -6.89 14.16
CA ARG A 33 -14.10 -8.22 14.41
C ARG A 33 -13.69 -9.26 13.37
N VAL A 34 -13.73 -8.90 12.09
CA VAL A 34 -13.27 -9.77 10.99
C VAL A 34 -11.79 -10.07 11.14
N SER A 35 -10.97 -9.06 11.47
CA SER A 35 -9.54 -9.25 11.67
C SER A 35 -9.25 -10.16 12.86
N ASP A 36 -10.01 -10.06 13.94
CA ASP A 36 -9.88 -10.94 15.10
C ASP A 36 -10.23 -12.38 14.77
N LEU A 37 -11.34 -12.61 14.06
CA LEU A 37 -11.74 -13.94 13.57
C LEU A 37 -10.67 -14.55 12.65
N LEU A 38 -10.07 -13.75 11.75
CA LEU A 38 -9.00 -14.20 10.87
C LEU A 38 -7.71 -14.53 11.64
N ARG A 39 -7.32 -13.72 12.63
CA ARG A 39 -6.18 -14.03 13.53
C ARG A 39 -6.44 -15.28 14.35
N TRP A 40 -7.66 -15.47 14.82
CA TRP A 40 -8.03 -16.67 15.57
C TRP A 40 -7.92 -17.92 14.69
N GLN A 41 -8.43 -17.86 13.46
CA GLN A 41 -8.28 -18.95 12.50
C GLN A 41 -6.81 -19.23 12.15
N GLN A 42 -5.94 -18.21 12.09
CA GLN A 42 -4.50 -18.42 11.88
C GLN A 42 -3.88 -19.26 13.01
N ARG A 43 -4.29 -19.04 14.27
CA ARG A 43 -3.84 -19.84 15.42
C ARG A 43 -4.47 -21.23 15.46
N TYR A 44 -5.73 -21.32 15.03
CA TYR A 44 -6.54 -22.54 15.08
C TYR A 44 -7.14 -22.83 13.70
N PRO A 45 -6.39 -23.47 12.78
CA PRO A 45 -6.82 -23.67 11.40
C PRO A 45 -8.13 -24.47 11.23
N SER A 46 -8.52 -25.27 12.23
CA SER A 46 -9.80 -25.98 12.25
C SER A 46 -11.00 -25.09 12.54
N PHE A 47 -10.79 -23.83 12.94
CA PHE A 47 -11.85 -22.87 13.20
C PHE A 47 -12.50 -22.43 11.88
N ASN A 48 -13.76 -22.80 11.68
CA ASN A 48 -14.49 -22.49 10.47
C ASN A 48 -15.06 -21.07 10.49
N LEU A 49 -14.93 -20.35 9.39
CA LEU A 49 -15.51 -19.03 9.17
C LEU A 49 -16.48 -19.14 7.98
N PRO A 50 -17.80 -19.29 8.21
CA PRO A 50 -18.76 -19.64 7.15
C PRO A 50 -18.86 -18.58 6.04
N TRP A 51 -18.61 -17.32 6.38
CA TRP A 51 -18.61 -16.19 5.44
C TRP A 51 -17.28 -16.04 4.67
N LYS A 52 -16.23 -16.78 5.02
CA LYS A 52 -14.89 -16.61 4.46
C LYS A 52 -14.80 -17.22 3.06
N GLN A 53 -14.48 -16.39 2.08
CA GLN A 53 -14.22 -16.77 0.70
C GLN A 53 -12.73 -17.05 0.48
N ASN A 54 -12.39 -17.55 -0.72
CA ASN A 54 -11.01 -17.73 -1.13
C ASN A 54 -10.23 -16.41 -1.11
N SER A 55 -9.00 -16.49 -0.61
CA SER A 55 -8.08 -15.36 -0.41
C SER A 55 -6.64 -15.89 -0.39
N PHE A 56 -5.66 -15.00 -0.47
CA PHE A 56 -4.26 -15.35 -0.26
C PHE A 56 -3.92 -15.40 1.24
N PRO A 57 -2.77 -15.97 1.64
CA PRO A 57 -2.29 -15.89 3.02
C PRO A 57 -2.22 -14.44 3.50
N LEU A 58 -2.84 -14.17 4.65
CA LEU A 58 -2.91 -12.83 5.26
C LEU A 58 -1.80 -12.59 6.28
N PHE A 59 -1.32 -13.69 6.86
CA PHE A 59 -0.32 -13.71 7.91
C PHE A 59 0.88 -14.52 7.45
N SER A 60 2.00 -14.21 8.07
CA SER A 60 3.22 -14.99 8.05
C SER A 60 3.48 -15.55 9.44
N ASP A 61 4.49 -16.40 9.60
CA ASP A 61 4.79 -17.00 10.92
C ASP A 61 5.30 -15.94 11.91
N SER A 62 5.90 -14.86 11.39
CA SER A 62 6.36 -13.70 12.18
C SER A 62 5.26 -12.65 12.44
N SER A 63 4.04 -12.84 11.92
CA SER A 63 2.98 -11.84 12.05
C SER A 63 2.48 -11.70 13.49
N PRO A 64 2.27 -10.46 13.98
CA PRO A 64 1.75 -10.22 15.33
C PRO A 64 0.29 -10.66 15.45
N LEU A 65 0.01 -11.62 16.33
CA LEU A 65 -1.34 -12.10 16.60
C LEU A 65 -1.90 -11.61 17.94
N TYR A 66 -1.15 -10.77 18.68
CA TYR A 66 -1.49 -10.35 20.05
C TYR A 66 -2.78 -9.51 20.16
N HIS A 67 -3.32 -9.02 19.04
CA HIS A 67 -4.61 -8.33 19.03
C HIS A 67 -5.76 -9.23 19.51
N THR A 68 -5.64 -10.55 19.31
CA THR A 68 -6.72 -11.51 19.58
C THR A 68 -6.24 -12.57 20.57
N LEU A 69 -6.30 -12.26 21.86
CA LEU A 69 -5.84 -13.16 22.92
C LEU A 69 -6.89 -14.18 23.35
N LYS A 70 -8.17 -13.84 23.18
CA LYS A 70 -9.32 -14.67 23.52
C LYS A 70 -10.08 -15.04 22.25
N LYS A 71 -10.81 -16.16 22.31
CA LYS A 71 -11.66 -16.60 21.21
C LYS A 71 -12.69 -15.50 20.91
N PRO A 72 -12.71 -14.93 19.70
CA PRO A 72 -13.73 -13.96 19.32
C PRO A 72 -15.06 -14.68 19.08
N GLU A 73 -16.15 -13.99 19.39
CA GLU A 73 -17.50 -14.46 19.04
C GLU A 73 -17.69 -14.45 17.52
N PRO A 74 -18.41 -15.44 16.96
CA PRO A 74 -18.81 -15.43 15.55
C PRO A 74 -19.53 -14.13 15.18
N LEU A 75 -19.41 -13.70 13.92
CA LEU A 75 -20.21 -12.59 13.42
C LEU A 75 -21.70 -12.89 13.59
N THR A 76 -22.47 -11.87 13.96
CA THR A 76 -23.93 -11.94 13.92
C THR A 76 -24.40 -11.97 12.46
N LEU A 77 -25.64 -12.42 12.22
CA LEU A 77 -26.22 -12.40 10.87
C LEU A 77 -26.23 -11.00 10.25
N GLN A 78 -26.43 -9.96 11.07
CA GLN A 78 -26.37 -8.57 10.61
C GLN A 78 -24.96 -8.19 10.17
N GLU A 79 -23.92 -8.60 10.90
CA GLU A 79 -22.54 -8.30 10.57
C GLU A 79 -22.04 -9.09 9.36
N GLU A 80 -22.48 -10.34 9.18
CA GLU A 80 -22.22 -11.10 7.96
C GLU A 80 -22.86 -10.40 6.75
N HIS A 81 -24.10 -9.92 6.90
CA HIS A 81 -24.77 -9.13 5.88
C HIS A 81 -24.04 -7.81 5.58
N ASP A 82 -23.62 -7.08 6.61
CA ASP A 82 -22.87 -5.82 6.45
C ASP A 82 -21.49 -6.03 5.81
N LEU A 83 -20.83 -7.15 6.13
CA LEU A 83 -19.57 -7.56 5.50
C LEU A 83 -19.79 -7.85 4.02
N GLN A 84 -20.86 -8.58 3.67
CA GLN A 84 -21.24 -8.82 2.28
C GLN A 84 -21.50 -7.50 1.55
N LEU A 85 -22.26 -6.56 2.14
CA LEU A 85 -22.49 -5.25 1.54
C LEU A 85 -21.18 -4.46 1.35
N GLY A 86 -20.24 -4.54 2.29
CA GLY A 86 -18.91 -3.96 2.16
C GLY A 86 -18.12 -4.55 0.98
N GLN A 87 -18.18 -5.88 0.82
CA GLN A 87 -17.55 -6.59 -0.29
C GLN A 87 -18.19 -6.23 -1.63
N GLU A 88 -19.52 -6.16 -1.72
CA GLU A 88 -20.25 -5.75 -2.93
C GLU A 88 -19.91 -4.32 -3.34
N ARG A 89 -19.70 -3.41 -2.38
CA ARG A 89 -19.22 -2.05 -2.68
C ARG A 89 -17.81 -2.08 -3.28
N LEU A 90 -16.90 -2.87 -2.72
CA LEU A 90 -15.55 -3.04 -3.27
C LEU A 90 -15.60 -3.62 -4.69
N TRP A 91 -16.43 -4.65 -4.92
CA TRP A 91 -16.62 -5.25 -6.24
C TRP A 91 -17.13 -4.25 -7.28
N LYS A 92 -18.09 -3.39 -6.93
CA LYS A 92 -18.55 -2.31 -7.83
C LYS A 92 -17.41 -1.36 -8.20
N LEU A 93 -16.49 -1.07 -7.28
CA LEU A 93 -15.29 -0.27 -7.58
C LEU A 93 -14.35 -1.04 -8.52
N CYS A 94 -14.09 -2.31 -8.24
CA CYS A 94 -13.28 -3.17 -9.11
C CYS A 94 -13.86 -3.26 -10.53
N GLU A 95 -15.17 -3.44 -10.68
CA GLU A 95 -15.84 -3.48 -11.99
C GLU A 95 -15.68 -2.18 -12.76
N LYS A 96 -15.78 -1.04 -12.09
CA LYS A 96 -15.54 0.27 -12.72
C LYS A 96 -14.08 0.45 -13.12
N SER A 97 -13.16 -0.01 -12.28
CA SER A 97 -11.72 -0.03 -12.58
C SER A 97 -11.37 -0.93 -13.77
N VAL A 98 -11.98 -2.11 -13.86
CA VAL A 98 -11.83 -3.02 -15.02
C VAL A 98 -12.38 -2.34 -16.29
N GLN A 99 -13.60 -1.77 -16.24
CA GLN A 99 -14.22 -1.08 -17.39
C GLN A 99 -13.38 0.09 -17.89
N ALA A 100 -12.75 0.84 -16.98
CA ALA A 100 -11.89 1.97 -17.32
C ALA A 100 -10.44 1.58 -17.62
N ASN A 101 -10.06 0.32 -17.37
CA ASN A 101 -8.67 -0.15 -17.35
C ASN A 101 -7.76 0.73 -16.46
N ILE A 102 -8.24 1.08 -15.26
CA ILE A 102 -7.52 1.89 -14.27
C ILE A 102 -7.31 1.04 -13.01
N PRO A 103 -6.06 0.81 -12.57
CA PRO A 103 -5.77 0.11 -11.33
C PRO A 103 -6.51 0.69 -10.11
N LEU A 104 -7.03 -0.20 -9.27
CA LEU A 104 -7.58 0.10 -7.95
C LEU A 104 -6.60 -0.36 -6.87
N THR A 105 -5.99 0.60 -6.19
CA THR A 105 -5.13 0.34 -5.03
C THR A 105 -5.91 0.41 -3.73
N VAL A 106 -5.84 -0.65 -2.93
CA VAL A 106 -6.42 -0.66 -1.59
C VAL A 106 -5.37 -0.20 -0.58
N ASP A 107 -5.66 0.88 0.14
CA ASP A 107 -4.76 1.42 1.16
C ASP A 107 -4.66 0.49 2.38
N ALA A 108 -3.44 0.31 2.87
CA ALA A 108 -3.21 -0.30 4.17
C ALA A 108 -3.43 0.72 5.32
N GLU A 109 -3.86 0.22 6.47
CA GLU A 109 -4.20 0.99 7.65
C GLU A 109 -3.47 0.42 8.89
N LYS A 110 -4.13 0.41 10.05
CA LYS A 110 -3.56 -0.10 11.31
C LYS A 110 -3.58 -1.62 11.34
N THR A 111 -2.62 -2.24 12.01
CA THR A 111 -2.51 -3.71 12.14
C THR A 111 -3.79 -4.34 12.72
N ALA A 112 -4.52 -3.62 13.57
CA ALA A 112 -5.78 -4.04 14.17
C ALA A 112 -6.87 -4.42 13.14
N ILE A 113 -6.91 -3.75 11.99
CA ILE A 113 -7.90 -3.97 10.91
C ILE A 113 -7.29 -4.49 9.61
N GLN A 114 -5.96 -4.50 9.49
CA GLN A 114 -5.27 -4.86 8.25
C GLN A 114 -5.63 -6.25 7.72
N PRO A 115 -5.81 -7.31 8.56
CA PRO A 115 -6.19 -8.62 8.03
C PRO A 115 -7.52 -8.63 7.29
N ALA A 116 -8.53 -7.89 7.76
CA ALA A 116 -9.80 -7.75 7.05
C ALA A 116 -9.63 -7.01 5.72
N ILE A 117 -8.77 -5.98 5.68
CA ILE A 117 -8.45 -5.23 4.47
C ILE A 117 -7.76 -6.12 3.44
N ASP A 118 -6.73 -6.85 3.85
CA ASP A 118 -5.99 -7.78 2.98
C ASP A 118 -6.91 -8.91 2.48
N TYR A 119 -7.76 -9.45 3.36
CA TYR A 119 -8.75 -10.47 3.00
C TYR A 119 -9.68 -10.01 1.86
N LEU A 120 -10.31 -8.85 2.02
CA LEU A 120 -11.21 -8.29 1.02
C LEU A 120 -10.46 -7.95 -0.28
N THR A 121 -9.22 -7.44 -0.16
CA THR A 121 -8.37 -7.09 -1.30
C THR A 121 -7.98 -8.32 -2.12
N TYR A 122 -7.49 -9.38 -1.47
CA TYR A 122 -7.05 -10.59 -2.16
C TYR A 122 -8.23 -11.39 -2.70
N SER A 123 -9.37 -11.41 -2.00
CA SER A 123 -10.61 -11.98 -2.54
C SER A 123 -11.06 -11.24 -3.82
N ALA A 124 -10.98 -9.90 -3.83
CA ALA A 124 -11.26 -9.11 -5.02
C ALA A 124 -10.22 -9.35 -6.15
N ALA A 125 -8.93 -9.47 -5.81
CA ALA A 125 -7.88 -9.76 -6.78
C ALA A 125 -8.10 -11.12 -7.47
N ILE A 126 -8.43 -12.17 -6.72
CA ILE A 126 -8.78 -13.49 -7.28
C ILE A 126 -9.95 -13.39 -8.27
N LYS A 127 -10.92 -12.51 -8.01
CA LYS A 127 -12.10 -12.35 -8.86
C LYS A 127 -11.85 -11.50 -10.11
N TYR A 128 -11.06 -10.44 -10.00
CA TYR A 128 -10.96 -9.38 -11.03
C TYR A 128 -9.59 -9.25 -11.70
N ASN A 129 -8.51 -9.77 -11.13
CA ASN A 129 -7.21 -9.78 -11.81
C ASN A 129 -7.15 -10.98 -12.76
N LYS A 130 -7.06 -10.70 -14.06
CA LYS A 130 -7.10 -11.69 -15.14
C LYS A 130 -6.18 -11.24 -16.27
N ASP A 131 -5.94 -12.15 -17.23
CA ASP A 131 -5.36 -11.84 -18.54
C ASP A 131 -4.05 -11.03 -18.45
N ASP A 132 -3.17 -11.43 -17.54
CA ASP A 132 -1.87 -10.79 -17.31
C ASP A 132 -1.93 -9.29 -16.94
N ASN A 133 -3.09 -8.81 -16.49
CA ASN A 133 -3.33 -7.42 -16.13
C ASN A 133 -3.87 -7.32 -14.69
N PRO A 134 -3.03 -7.02 -13.69
CA PRO A 134 -3.49 -6.79 -12.34
C PRO A 134 -4.24 -5.46 -12.28
N ILE A 135 -5.53 -5.50 -11.91
CA ILE A 135 -6.36 -4.31 -11.67
C ILE A 135 -6.40 -3.97 -10.19
N VAL A 136 -6.47 -4.96 -9.31
CA VAL A 136 -6.54 -4.80 -7.86
C VAL A 136 -5.14 -4.89 -7.26
N TYR A 137 -4.77 -3.87 -6.49
CA TYR A 137 -3.47 -3.77 -5.82
C TYR A 137 -3.64 -3.79 -4.31
N GLY A 138 -2.90 -4.67 -3.63
CA GLY A 138 -2.75 -4.65 -2.18
C GLY A 138 -1.58 -3.77 -1.73
N THR A 139 -1.62 -3.25 -0.50
CA THR A 139 -0.53 -2.42 0.03
C THR A 139 0.29 -3.17 1.08
N ILE A 140 1.60 -3.26 0.88
CA ILE A 140 2.56 -3.79 1.85
C ILE A 140 3.27 -2.65 2.58
N GLN A 141 3.25 -2.70 3.90
CA GLN A 141 3.87 -1.68 4.76
C GLN A 141 5.19 -2.20 5.36
N ALA A 142 6.31 -1.80 4.77
CA ALA A 142 7.66 -2.26 5.09
C ALA A 142 8.23 -1.81 6.46
N TYR A 143 7.49 -1.03 7.23
CA TYR A 143 7.80 -0.75 8.64
C TYR A 143 7.48 -1.92 9.56
N LEU A 144 6.61 -2.85 9.13
CA LEU A 144 6.29 -4.07 9.89
C LEU A 144 7.37 -5.12 9.65
N LYS A 145 7.80 -5.79 10.73
CA LYS A 145 8.82 -6.84 10.68
C LYS A 145 8.44 -8.01 9.77
N ASP A 146 7.14 -8.25 9.59
CA ASP A 146 6.59 -9.36 8.81
C ASP A 146 6.32 -9.03 7.32
N ALA A 147 6.59 -7.78 6.89
CA ALA A 147 6.12 -7.26 5.61
C ALA A 147 6.67 -8.02 4.40
N LYS A 148 7.98 -8.32 4.41
CA LYS A 148 8.63 -9.08 3.33
C LYS A 148 8.08 -10.50 3.25
N GLU A 149 7.91 -11.15 4.40
CA GLU A 149 7.42 -12.53 4.46
C GLU A 149 5.98 -12.63 3.95
N ARG A 150 5.09 -11.72 4.39
CA ARG A 150 3.72 -11.65 3.86
C ARG A 150 3.66 -11.38 2.36
N LEU A 151 4.52 -10.49 1.86
CA LEU A 151 4.62 -10.24 0.41
C LEU A 151 4.99 -11.51 -0.35
N LEU A 152 6.03 -12.24 0.10
CA LEU A 152 6.46 -13.50 -0.51
C LEU A 152 5.34 -14.55 -0.52
N LEU A 153 4.65 -14.72 0.62
CA LEU A 153 3.57 -15.69 0.75
C LEU A 153 2.38 -15.36 -0.16
N ALA A 154 1.98 -14.08 -0.23
CA ALA A 154 0.89 -13.64 -1.08
C ALA A 154 1.24 -13.81 -2.57
N THR A 155 2.44 -13.40 -3.00
CA THR A 155 2.90 -13.61 -4.39
C THR A 155 2.96 -15.09 -4.76
N LYS A 156 3.48 -15.96 -3.88
CA LYS A 156 3.54 -17.41 -4.12
C LYS A 156 2.14 -18.04 -4.22
N ALA A 157 1.19 -17.57 -3.41
CA ALA A 157 -0.20 -18.03 -3.50
C ALA A 157 -0.86 -17.57 -4.80
N ALA A 158 -0.63 -16.32 -5.21
CA ALA A 158 -1.12 -15.77 -6.47
C ALA A 158 -0.59 -16.58 -7.68
N ASP A 159 0.70 -16.93 -7.68
CA ASP A 159 1.33 -17.80 -8.69
C ASP A 159 0.65 -19.16 -8.78
N LYS A 160 0.45 -19.82 -7.63
CA LYS A 160 -0.20 -21.13 -7.55
C LYS A 160 -1.62 -21.10 -8.12
N MET A 161 -2.31 -19.98 -7.93
CA MET A 161 -3.66 -19.75 -8.44
C MET A 161 -3.69 -19.18 -9.86
N ARG A 162 -2.53 -18.86 -10.45
CA ARG A 162 -2.39 -18.19 -11.76
C ARG A 162 -3.15 -16.87 -11.84
N VAL A 163 -3.12 -16.09 -10.75
CA VAL A 163 -3.74 -14.76 -10.66
C VAL A 163 -2.61 -13.73 -10.67
N PRO A 164 -2.54 -12.80 -11.64
CA PRO A 164 -1.56 -11.71 -11.59
C PRO A 164 -1.88 -10.78 -10.42
N MET A 165 -0.88 -10.33 -9.68
CA MET A 165 -1.08 -9.51 -8.49
C MET A 165 -0.36 -8.16 -8.58
N GLY A 166 -1.09 -7.11 -8.20
CA GLY A 166 -0.55 -5.78 -8.01
C GLY A 166 -0.17 -5.54 -6.55
N PHE A 167 1.02 -5.01 -6.29
CA PHE A 167 1.40 -4.57 -4.94
C PHE A 167 1.88 -3.13 -4.91
N LYS A 168 1.36 -2.34 -3.98
CA LYS A 168 1.96 -1.06 -3.58
C LYS A 168 2.85 -1.27 -2.37
N VAL A 169 4.14 -0.97 -2.49
CA VAL A 169 5.08 -1.03 -1.36
C VAL A 169 5.26 0.38 -0.79
N VAL A 170 5.01 0.53 0.50
CA VAL A 170 5.23 1.76 1.28
C VAL A 170 6.10 1.44 2.50
N ARG A 171 6.65 2.46 3.17
CA ARG A 171 7.20 2.28 4.52
C ARG A 171 6.06 2.01 5.51
N GLY A 172 5.21 3.00 5.74
CA GLY A 172 4.11 2.92 6.71
C GLY A 172 3.76 4.30 7.24
N ALA A 173 2.61 4.42 7.90
CA ALA A 173 2.12 5.70 8.41
C ALA A 173 1.55 5.63 9.84
N TYR A 174 1.67 4.47 10.52
CA TYR A 174 1.01 4.21 11.80
C TYR A 174 1.98 3.81 12.92
N MET A 175 3.30 3.96 12.73
CA MET A 175 4.39 3.56 13.65
C MET A 175 4.08 3.87 15.13
N SER A 176 3.71 5.11 15.43
CA SER A 176 3.48 5.57 16.80
C SER A 176 2.30 4.85 17.46
N SER A 177 1.19 4.68 16.75
CA SER A 177 0.04 3.95 17.27
C SER A 177 0.32 2.46 17.44
N GLU A 178 1.09 1.86 16.53
CA GLU A 178 1.44 0.43 16.61
C GLU A 178 2.32 0.15 17.83
N SER A 179 3.39 0.93 18.04
CA SER A 179 4.28 0.77 19.19
C SER A 179 3.56 1.01 20.52
N LYS A 180 2.68 2.02 20.59
CA LYS A 180 1.87 2.30 21.80
C LYS A 180 0.93 1.14 22.12
N LEU A 181 0.27 0.57 21.11
CA LEU A 181 -0.64 -0.55 21.29
C LEU A 181 0.09 -1.80 21.78
N ALA A 182 1.21 -2.16 21.14
CA ALA A 182 2.00 -3.32 21.56
C ALA A 182 2.48 -3.19 23.01
N SER A 183 3.02 -2.02 23.37
CA SER A 183 3.46 -1.73 24.75
C SER A 183 2.32 -1.80 25.76
N ALA A 184 1.15 -1.24 25.44
CA ALA A 184 -0.03 -1.29 26.32
C ALA A 184 -0.53 -2.73 26.56
N LEU A 185 -0.31 -3.63 25.60
CA LEU A 185 -0.67 -5.04 25.70
C LEU A 185 0.46 -5.91 26.29
N GLY A 186 1.64 -5.34 26.55
CA GLY A 186 2.81 -6.07 27.07
C GLY A 186 3.53 -6.94 26.02
N TYR A 187 3.45 -6.58 24.74
CA TYR A 187 4.11 -7.29 23.64
C TYR A 187 5.20 -6.45 22.99
N ASP A 188 6.14 -7.13 22.33
CA ASP A 188 7.13 -6.48 21.48
C ASP A 188 6.48 -5.74 20.31
N SER A 189 7.07 -4.61 19.96
CA SER A 189 6.56 -3.80 18.86
C SER A 189 6.64 -4.55 17.52
N PRO A 190 5.56 -4.54 16.71
CA PRO A 190 5.52 -5.24 15.43
C PRO A 190 6.32 -4.50 14.35
N ILE A 191 6.76 -3.27 14.63
CA ILE A 191 7.55 -2.47 13.70
C ILE A 191 9.04 -2.70 13.92
N HIS A 192 9.84 -2.42 12.89
CA HIS A 192 11.30 -2.42 12.98
C HIS A 192 11.83 -1.51 14.09
N ASN A 193 12.97 -1.88 14.66
CA ASN A 193 13.57 -1.17 15.80
C ASN A 193 14.23 0.15 15.37
N SER A 194 14.56 0.27 14.09
CA SER A 194 15.16 1.48 13.51
C SER A 194 14.58 1.84 12.15
N ILE A 195 14.77 3.10 11.76
CA ILE A 195 14.40 3.58 10.42
C ILE A 195 15.27 2.93 9.33
N GLN A 196 16.52 2.58 9.65
CA GLN A 196 17.43 1.87 8.75
C GLN A 196 16.93 0.47 8.44
N GLU A 197 16.45 -0.28 9.45
CA GLU A 197 15.80 -1.57 9.25
C GLU A 197 14.53 -1.45 8.38
N THR A 198 13.71 -0.42 8.60
CA THR A 198 12.56 -0.14 7.72
C THR A 198 13.00 0.18 6.28
N HIS A 199 14.11 0.90 6.11
CA HIS A 199 14.67 1.19 4.78
C HIS A 199 15.17 -0.09 4.10
N ALA A 200 15.87 -0.95 4.84
CA ALA A 200 16.34 -2.24 4.35
C ALA A 200 15.16 -3.13 3.93
N CYS A 201 14.13 -3.27 4.77
CA CYS A 201 12.94 -4.05 4.43
C CYS A 201 12.21 -3.47 3.20
N TYR A 202 12.09 -2.14 3.09
CA TYR A 202 11.48 -1.51 1.92
C TYR A 202 12.26 -1.84 0.64
N ASN A 203 13.59 -1.65 0.68
CA ASN A 203 14.46 -1.90 -0.47
C ASN A 203 14.43 -3.40 -0.85
N ASP A 204 14.38 -4.31 0.12
CA ASP A 204 14.24 -5.75 -0.10
C ASP A 204 12.91 -6.12 -0.76
N CYS A 205 11.79 -5.55 -0.29
CA CYS A 205 10.48 -5.76 -0.91
C CYS A 205 10.44 -5.22 -2.35
N ALA A 206 11.00 -4.01 -2.58
CA ALA A 206 11.10 -3.43 -3.91
C ALA A 206 11.98 -4.30 -4.83
N SER A 207 13.13 -4.72 -4.32
CA SER A 207 14.10 -5.58 -4.98
C SER A 207 13.48 -6.91 -5.43
N PHE A 208 12.71 -7.56 -4.56
CA PHE A 208 11.97 -8.78 -4.86
C PHE A 208 10.89 -8.54 -5.93
N MET A 209 10.09 -7.49 -5.79
CA MET A 209 9.03 -7.20 -6.77
C MET A 209 9.59 -6.86 -8.15
N LEU A 210 10.71 -6.15 -8.25
CA LEU A 210 11.35 -5.84 -9.52
C LEU A 210 11.80 -7.12 -10.24
N GLU A 211 12.42 -8.07 -9.53
CA GLU A 211 12.77 -9.39 -10.08
C GLU A 211 11.54 -10.17 -10.55
N LYS A 212 10.46 -10.08 -9.76
CA LYS A 212 9.20 -10.75 -10.06
C LYS A 212 8.57 -10.21 -11.35
N ILE A 213 8.34 -8.90 -11.44
CA ILE A 213 7.66 -8.29 -12.60
C ILE A 213 8.49 -8.37 -13.89
N ALA A 214 9.81 -8.55 -13.80
CA ALA A 214 10.65 -8.76 -14.96
C ALA A 214 10.30 -10.07 -15.70
N ASN A 215 9.74 -11.05 -14.98
CA ASN A 215 9.47 -12.41 -15.49
C ASN A 215 8.02 -12.87 -15.29
N SER A 216 7.13 -12.01 -14.80
CA SER A 216 5.72 -12.35 -14.55
C SER A 216 4.79 -11.24 -15.00
N SER A 217 3.50 -11.49 -14.84
CA SER A 217 2.42 -10.52 -15.11
C SER A 217 1.99 -9.74 -13.87
N ASP A 218 2.77 -9.82 -12.79
CA ASP A 218 2.56 -8.98 -11.60
C ASP A 218 2.94 -7.52 -11.89
N ALA A 219 2.51 -6.64 -11.00
CA ALA A 219 2.84 -5.23 -11.08
C ALA A 219 3.15 -4.65 -9.70
N VAL A 220 3.94 -3.58 -9.68
CA VAL A 220 4.36 -2.92 -8.45
C VAL A 220 4.28 -1.40 -8.54
N ILE A 221 3.77 -0.80 -7.47
CA ILE A 221 3.86 0.63 -7.20
C ILE A 221 4.87 0.82 -6.07
N LEU A 222 6.00 1.46 -6.35
CA LEU A 222 7.04 1.79 -5.37
C LEU A 222 6.82 3.20 -4.82
N ALA A 223 6.14 3.29 -3.68
CA ALA A 223 5.83 4.56 -3.04
C ALA A 223 6.93 4.99 -2.05
N THR A 224 7.72 6.00 -2.42
CA THR A 224 8.83 6.51 -1.59
C THR A 224 9.21 7.95 -1.93
N HIS A 225 9.53 8.71 -0.87
CA HIS A 225 10.18 10.03 -0.91
C HIS A 225 11.69 9.97 -0.69
N ASN A 226 12.20 8.80 -0.30
CA ASN A 226 13.61 8.60 -0.08
C ASN A 226 14.31 8.45 -1.43
N VAL A 227 15.17 9.43 -1.74
CA VAL A 227 15.93 9.51 -3.00
C VAL A 227 16.80 8.28 -3.21
N GLU A 228 17.45 7.78 -2.15
CA GLU A 228 18.34 6.62 -2.26
C GLU A 228 17.56 5.34 -2.57
N SER A 229 16.45 5.09 -1.88
CA SER A 229 15.56 3.96 -2.23
C SER A 229 15.04 4.07 -3.67
N GLY A 230 14.64 5.26 -4.11
CA GLY A 230 14.17 5.50 -5.47
C GLY A 230 15.27 5.24 -6.51
N ARG A 231 16.49 5.70 -6.24
CA ARG A 231 17.67 5.49 -7.09
C ARG A 231 18.03 4.00 -7.18
N LEU A 232 18.10 3.29 -6.05
CA LEU A 232 18.40 1.86 -6.01
C LEU A 232 17.38 1.04 -6.80
N ALA A 233 16.09 1.32 -6.62
CA ALA A 233 15.03 0.63 -7.36
C ALA A 233 15.09 0.95 -8.87
N ALA A 234 15.33 2.20 -9.25
CA ALA A 234 15.48 2.59 -10.65
C ALA A 234 16.69 1.91 -11.31
N THR A 235 17.85 1.91 -10.66
CA THR A 235 19.05 1.20 -11.16
C THR A 235 18.76 -0.28 -11.34
N LYS A 236 18.20 -0.94 -10.32
CA LYS A 236 17.87 -2.36 -10.42
C LYS A 236 16.86 -2.66 -11.54
N ALA A 237 15.86 -1.81 -11.74
CA ALA A 237 14.89 -1.98 -12.82
C ALA A 237 15.58 -1.93 -14.20
N LEU A 238 16.53 -1.01 -14.40
CA LEU A 238 17.33 -0.92 -15.63
C LEU A 238 18.20 -2.17 -15.82
N ASP A 239 18.87 -2.64 -14.76
CA ASP A 239 19.73 -3.83 -14.79
C ASP A 239 18.94 -5.10 -15.15
N LEU A 240 17.68 -5.18 -14.70
CA LEU A 240 16.75 -6.26 -15.05
C LEU A 240 16.11 -6.10 -16.44
N GLY A 241 16.45 -5.05 -17.20
CA GLY A 241 15.90 -4.80 -18.53
C GLY A 241 14.44 -4.35 -18.54
N ILE A 242 13.90 -3.86 -17.42
CA ILE A 242 12.55 -3.31 -17.35
C ILE A 242 12.52 -2.03 -18.20
N ARG A 243 11.81 -2.10 -19.32
CA ARG A 243 11.76 -1.03 -20.32
C ARG A 243 11.16 0.25 -19.72
N LYS A 244 11.60 1.40 -20.26
CA LYS A 244 10.97 2.70 -20.01
C LYS A 244 9.48 2.63 -20.34
N GLY A 245 8.65 3.20 -19.48
CA GLY A 245 7.19 3.18 -19.61
C GLY A 245 6.54 1.82 -19.40
N ASN A 246 7.23 0.84 -18.79
CA ASN A 246 6.62 -0.46 -18.48
C ASN A 246 5.44 -0.26 -17.50
N PRO A 247 4.20 -0.65 -17.88
CA PRO A 247 3.01 -0.44 -17.04
C PRO A 247 3.02 -1.26 -15.74
N LYS A 248 3.92 -2.25 -15.62
CA LYS A 248 4.08 -3.08 -14.41
C LYS A 248 4.90 -2.40 -13.32
N LEU A 249 5.56 -1.28 -13.61
CA LEU A 249 6.38 -0.54 -12.65
C LEU A 249 5.98 0.93 -12.62
N GLU A 250 5.46 1.36 -11.48
CA GLU A 250 5.17 2.76 -11.19
C GLU A 250 5.90 3.21 -9.94
N PHE A 251 6.48 4.41 -9.97
CA PHE A 251 6.96 5.09 -8.77
C PHE A 251 5.93 6.10 -8.31
N ALA A 252 5.75 6.20 -7.00
CA ALA A 252 4.73 7.06 -6.44
C ALA A 252 5.25 7.93 -5.30
N GLN A 253 4.81 9.19 -5.28
CA GLN A 253 5.08 10.13 -4.20
C GLN A 253 3.80 10.82 -3.78
N LEU A 254 3.75 11.31 -2.55
CA LEU A 254 2.72 12.27 -2.16
C LEU A 254 2.85 13.58 -2.94
N TYR A 255 1.72 14.15 -3.34
CA TYR A 255 1.69 15.47 -3.97
C TYR A 255 2.30 16.54 -3.05
N GLY A 256 3.16 17.40 -3.61
CA GLY A 256 3.90 18.43 -2.86
C GLY A 256 5.14 17.94 -2.11
N MET A 257 5.60 16.70 -2.36
CA MET A 257 6.78 16.13 -1.72
C MET A 257 7.71 15.44 -2.73
N SER A 258 9.02 15.63 -2.57
CA SER A 258 10.09 14.98 -3.33
C SER A 258 9.95 15.15 -4.85
N ASP A 259 9.67 16.37 -5.29
CA ASP A 259 9.49 16.65 -6.72
C ASP A 259 10.77 16.41 -7.52
N ALA A 260 11.95 16.69 -6.94
CA ALA A 260 13.22 16.39 -7.58
C ALA A 260 13.39 14.90 -7.90
N LEU A 261 12.97 14.01 -6.98
CA LEU A 261 12.97 12.57 -7.20
C LEU A 261 11.97 12.19 -8.31
N SER A 262 10.75 12.74 -8.25
CA SER A 262 9.73 12.48 -9.26
C SER A 262 10.19 12.88 -10.66
N PHE A 263 10.80 14.06 -10.82
CA PHE A 263 11.37 14.52 -12.09
C PHE A 263 12.53 13.63 -12.54
N GLY A 264 13.43 13.25 -11.63
CA GLY A 264 14.54 12.35 -11.94
C GLY A 264 14.09 11.00 -12.48
N LEU A 265 13.10 10.38 -11.82
CA LEU A 265 12.53 9.09 -12.24
C LEU A 265 11.77 9.20 -13.56
N SER A 266 10.98 10.27 -13.75
CA SER A 266 10.26 10.52 -15.00
C SER A 266 11.22 10.75 -16.17
N ASN A 267 12.28 11.52 -15.98
CA ASN A 267 13.34 11.74 -16.98
C ASN A 267 14.11 10.45 -17.31
N ALA A 268 14.24 9.53 -16.35
CA ALA A 268 14.79 8.20 -16.60
C ALA A 268 13.83 7.31 -17.42
N GLY A 269 12.59 7.74 -17.64
CA GLY A 269 11.57 7.06 -18.44
C GLY A 269 10.67 6.14 -17.62
N PHE A 270 10.67 6.24 -16.30
CA PHE A 270 9.74 5.49 -15.46
C PHE A 270 8.40 6.20 -15.36
N LEU A 271 7.36 5.41 -15.16
CA LEU A 271 6.06 5.94 -14.80
C LEU A 271 6.13 6.49 -13.36
N VAL A 272 5.73 7.75 -13.19
CA VAL A 272 5.71 8.44 -11.90
C VAL A 272 4.34 9.08 -11.61
N SER A 273 3.73 8.75 -10.48
CA SER A 273 2.45 9.33 -10.05
C SER A 273 2.56 10.13 -8.75
N LYS A 274 1.62 11.07 -8.58
CA LYS A 274 1.43 11.81 -7.33
C LYS A 274 0.13 11.41 -6.64
N TYR A 275 0.23 10.96 -5.40
CA TYR A 275 -0.90 10.66 -4.53
C TYR A 275 -1.52 11.95 -4.03
N MET A 276 -2.77 12.19 -4.41
CA MET A 276 -3.49 13.41 -4.09
C MET A 276 -4.82 13.07 -3.42
N PRO A 277 -5.03 13.44 -2.14
CA PRO A 277 -6.35 13.35 -1.54
C PRO A 277 -7.30 14.31 -2.27
N TYR A 278 -8.51 13.85 -2.57
CA TYR A 278 -9.52 14.67 -3.22
C TYR A 278 -10.86 14.51 -2.50
N GLY A 279 -11.45 15.63 -2.07
CA GLY A 279 -12.74 15.63 -1.38
C GLY A 279 -12.94 16.86 -0.50
N PRO A 280 -14.08 16.94 0.20
CA PRO A 280 -14.37 18.02 1.14
C PRO A 280 -13.31 18.14 2.23
N VAL A 281 -13.02 19.37 2.66
CA VAL A 281 -11.93 19.69 3.60
C VAL A 281 -12.06 18.86 4.88
N GLU A 282 -13.26 18.77 5.46
CA GLU A 282 -13.51 18.06 6.72
C GLU A 282 -13.17 16.57 6.62
N LYS A 283 -13.32 15.98 5.43
CA LYS A 283 -13.02 14.57 5.17
C LYS A 283 -11.52 14.33 4.92
N VAL A 284 -10.78 15.33 4.46
CA VAL A 284 -9.33 15.22 4.24
C VAL A 284 -8.48 15.64 5.45
N ILE A 285 -9.05 16.33 6.46
CA ILE A 285 -8.34 16.70 7.70
C ILE A 285 -7.57 15.53 8.34
N PRO A 286 -8.15 14.34 8.56
CA PRO A 286 -7.41 13.23 9.17
C PRO A 286 -6.19 12.78 8.34
N TYR A 287 -6.27 12.90 7.01
CA TYR A 287 -5.14 12.66 6.14
C TYR A 287 -4.06 13.74 6.31
N LEU A 288 -4.45 15.02 6.32
CA LEU A 288 -3.53 16.14 6.49
C LEU A 288 -2.80 16.10 7.85
N LEU A 289 -3.49 15.71 8.92
CA LEU A 289 -2.89 15.55 10.24
C LEU A 289 -1.78 14.48 10.25
N ARG A 290 -2.03 13.31 9.63
CA ARG A 290 -0.99 12.27 9.48
C ARG A 290 0.21 12.76 8.67
N ARG A 291 -0.03 13.57 7.64
CA ARG A 291 1.04 14.20 6.85
C ARG A 291 1.85 15.21 7.65
N ALA A 292 1.19 15.99 8.50
CA ALA A 292 1.86 16.91 9.40
C ALA A 292 2.75 16.16 10.41
N GLU A 293 2.26 15.05 10.98
CA GLU A 293 3.06 14.20 11.89
C GLU A 293 4.25 13.54 11.19
N GLU A 294 4.07 12.98 10.01
CA GLU A 294 5.16 12.39 9.21
C GLU A 294 6.21 13.44 8.83
N ASN A 295 5.76 14.64 8.42
CA ASN A 295 6.66 15.72 8.03
C ASN A 295 7.40 16.36 9.20
N ARG A 296 6.91 16.23 10.44
CA ARG A 296 7.69 16.61 11.64
C ARG A 296 8.97 15.77 11.77
N GLY A 297 8.93 14.50 11.36
CA GLY A 297 10.10 13.61 11.35
C GLY A 297 10.99 13.75 10.10
N LEU A 298 10.44 14.24 8.98
CA LEU A 298 11.13 14.37 7.67
C LEU A 298 11.83 15.72 7.44
N LEU A 299 12.20 16.45 8.51
CA LEU A 299 12.98 17.68 8.39
C LEU A 299 14.29 17.50 7.58
N SER A 300 14.78 16.27 7.41
CA SER A 300 15.92 15.94 6.54
C SER A 300 15.61 15.96 5.04
N THR A 301 14.48 15.42 4.55
CA THR A 301 14.19 15.35 3.10
C THR A 301 13.88 16.73 2.51
N SER A 302 13.27 17.63 3.29
CA SER A 302 12.99 19.01 2.86
C SER A 302 14.26 19.84 2.57
N SER A 303 15.41 19.43 3.11
CA SER A 303 16.66 20.17 2.95
C SER A 303 17.27 20.00 1.56
N ILE A 304 17.16 18.80 0.98
CA ILE A 304 17.70 18.47 -0.35
C ILE A 304 16.91 19.19 -1.44
N ASP A 305 15.57 19.15 -1.40
CA ASP A 305 14.72 19.86 -2.36
C ASP A 305 15.00 21.38 -2.32
N LYS A 306 15.17 21.95 -1.12
CA LYS A 306 15.57 23.36 -0.96
C LYS A 306 16.95 23.65 -1.53
N GLU A 307 17.93 22.76 -1.36
CA GLU A 307 19.27 22.92 -1.91
C GLU A 307 19.26 22.87 -3.44
N LEU A 308 18.55 21.89 -4.03
CA LEU A 308 18.40 21.76 -5.48
C LEU A 308 17.66 22.95 -6.08
N MET A 309 16.58 23.43 -5.44
CA MET A 309 15.89 24.66 -5.86
C MET A 309 16.82 25.87 -5.82
N ARG A 310 17.65 26.02 -4.77
CA ARG A 310 18.65 27.09 -4.69
C ARG A 310 19.70 26.97 -5.80
N LYS A 311 20.18 25.77 -6.12
CA LYS A 311 21.12 25.53 -7.22
C LYS A 311 20.51 25.91 -8.57
N GLU A 312 19.26 25.50 -8.82
CA GLU A 312 18.55 25.82 -10.06
C GLU A 312 18.24 27.32 -10.19
N LEU A 313 17.82 27.98 -9.10
CA LEU A 313 17.65 29.44 -9.07
C LEU A 313 18.96 30.17 -9.39
N LYS A 314 20.08 29.76 -8.78
CA LYS A 314 21.40 30.33 -9.09
C LYS A 314 21.79 30.09 -10.55
N ARG A 315 21.52 28.92 -11.11
CA ARG A 315 21.79 28.60 -12.51
C ARG A 315 20.99 29.52 -13.45
N ARG A 316 19.70 29.70 -13.19
CA ARG A 316 18.83 30.59 -13.98
C ARG A 316 19.23 32.06 -13.88
N LEU A 317 19.60 32.53 -12.68
CA LEU A 317 20.09 33.89 -12.49
C LEU A 317 21.40 34.13 -13.25
N LYS A 318 22.35 33.18 -13.20
CA LYS A 318 23.59 33.29 -13.99
C LYS A 318 23.33 33.32 -15.48
N ALA A 319 22.40 32.52 -15.98
CA ALA A 319 22.02 32.48 -17.41
C ALA A 319 21.13 33.67 -17.86
N ALA A 320 20.72 34.54 -16.93
CA ALA A 320 19.99 35.77 -17.22
C ALA A 320 20.87 37.03 -17.11
N ILE A 321 22.01 36.90 -16.42
CA ILE A 321 23.00 37.98 -16.20
C ILE A 321 24.16 37.89 -17.22
N PHE A 322 24.33 36.74 -17.86
CA PHE A 322 25.20 36.48 -19.02
C PHE A 322 24.36 35.96 -20.18
#